data_AF-A0A7X9L6W0-F1
#
_entry.id   AF-A0A7X9L6W0-F1
#
_cell.length_a   1.000
_cell.length_b   1.000
_cell.length_c   1.000
_cell.angle_alpha   90.00
_cell.angle_beta   90.00
_cell.angle_gamma   90.00
#
_symmetry.space_group_name_H-M   'P 1'
#
loop_
_entity.id
_entity.type
_entity.pdbx_description
1 polymer ?
#
loop_
_entity_poly.entity_id
_entity_poly.type
_entity_poly.pdbx_seq_one_letter_code
_entity_poly.pdbx_strand_id
1 'polypeptide(L)'
;ELRGPQWCRLITDEARAEVMAKSGDDPIRPECDGEKAWAKLSRSGRSIASLLMDQSVTAGVGNIYRAEVLFRHRLNPFKEGRTVSRRTWNAVWADLVELLRLGVRDGRIDTVRDQHLPEAMGREPRIDRHGGEVYVYRRAGLPCLACGTPIRTQLLEGRNLYWCPRCQRRR
;
A
#
# COMPACT_ATOMS: atom_id res chain seq x y z
N GLU A 1 19.47 14.23 -0.68
CA GLU A 1 18.78 14.92 0.43
C GLU A 1 17.88 13.92 1.16
N LEU A 2 18.14 13.64 2.45
CA LEU A 2 17.28 12.76 3.25
C LEU A 2 16.05 13.55 3.72
N ARG A 3 14.91 13.40 3.04
CA ARG A 3 13.68 14.07 3.43
C ARG A 3 12.82 13.16 4.32
N GLY A 4 12.60 13.60 5.56
CA GLY A 4 11.65 12.98 6.49
C GLY A 4 12.03 11.63 7.13
N PRO A 5 13.30 11.29 7.41
CA PRO A 5 13.57 10.15 8.26
C PRO A 5 13.07 10.43 9.69
N GLN A 6 12.47 9.45 10.35
CA GLN A 6 12.12 9.59 11.78
C GLN A 6 13.37 9.69 12.65
N TRP A 7 14.48 9.09 12.22
CA TRP A 7 15.77 9.09 12.89
C TRP A 7 16.90 8.87 11.88
N CYS A 8 18.07 9.45 12.14
CA CYS A 8 19.31 9.21 11.40
C CYS A 8 20.41 8.96 12.43
N ARG A 9 21.03 7.78 12.41
CA ARG A 9 22.04 7.37 13.39
C ARG A 9 23.07 6.44 12.75
N LEU A 10 24.30 6.48 13.26
CA LEU A 10 25.31 5.47 12.96
C LEU A 10 24.99 4.20 13.77
N ILE A 11 25.12 3.04 13.13
CA ILE A 11 24.89 1.72 13.74
C ILE A 11 26.03 0.78 13.35
N THR A 12 26.26 -0.26 14.14
CA THR A 12 27.21 -1.32 13.79
C THR A 12 26.62 -2.26 12.74
N ASP A 13 27.46 -3.09 12.13
CA ASP A 13 27.02 -4.10 11.16
C ASP A 13 26.12 -5.16 11.81
N GLU A 14 26.35 -5.51 13.07
CA GLU A 14 25.50 -6.42 13.86
C GLU A 14 24.11 -5.80 14.05
N ALA A 15 24.04 -4.53 14.47
CA ALA A 15 22.78 -3.82 14.62
C ALA A 15 22.03 -3.69 13.29
N ARG A 16 22.76 -3.49 12.18
CA ARG A 16 22.17 -3.49 10.83
C ARG A 16 21.62 -4.87 10.48
N ALA A 17 22.37 -5.94 10.72
CA ALA A 17 21.95 -7.31 10.44
C ALA A 17 20.68 -7.68 11.24
N GLU A 18 20.57 -7.25 12.49
CA GLU A 18 19.36 -7.45 13.30
C GLU A 18 18.12 -6.77 12.71
N VAL A 19 18.26 -5.51 12.25
CA VAL A 19 17.15 -4.78 11.63
C VAL A 19 16.69 -5.47 10.36
N MET A 20 17.64 -5.90 9.53
CA MET A 20 17.35 -6.66 8.30
C MET A 20 16.68 -8.00 8.62
N ALA A 21 17.15 -8.72 9.64
CA ALA A 21 16.59 -10.01 10.05
C ALA A 21 15.15 -9.89 10.59
N LYS A 22 14.81 -8.76 11.23
CA LYS A 22 13.45 -8.48 11.74
C LYS A 22 12.50 -7.94 10.67
N SER A 23 13.03 -7.51 9.53
CA SER A 23 12.23 -6.96 8.43
C SER A 23 11.44 -8.04 7.70
N GLY A 24 10.28 -7.65 7.18
CA GLY A 24 9.46 -8.50 6.33
C GLY A 24 10.03 -8.64 4.93
N ASP A 25 9.31 -9.38 4.09
CA ASP A 25 9.69 -9.48 2.68
C ASP A 25 9.55 -8.11 1.99
N ASP A 26 10.52 -7.78 1.15
CA ASP A 26 10.55 -6.57 0.33
C ASP A 26 10.10 -6.93 -1.10
N PRO A 27 8.95 -6.39 -1.60
CA PRO A 27 8.40 -6.75 -2.90
C PRO A 27 9.33 -6.54 -4.10
N ILE A 28 10.36 -5.69 -3.99
CA ILE A 28 11.28 -5.45 -5.11
C ILE A 28 12.52 -6.35 -5.08
N ARG A 29 12.73 -7.12 -4.01
CA ARG A 29 13.83 -8.09 -3.87
C ARG A 29 13.51 -9.41 -4.58
N PRO A 30 14.35 -9.88 -5.52
CA PRO A 30 14.11 -11.12 -6.26
C PRO A 30 13.93 -12.36 -5.37
N GLU A 31 14.61 -12.40 -4.22
CA GLU A 31 14.56 -13.48 -3.24
C GLU A 31 13.31 -13.46 -2.34
N CYS A 32 12.48 -12.41 -2.43
CA CYS A 32 11.26 -12.24 -1.65
C CYS A 32 10.02 -12.61 -2.47
N ASP A 33 9.41 -13.73 -2.13
CA ASP A 33 8.19 -14.26 -2.79
C ASP A 33 6.89 -13.94 -2.04
N GLY A 34 7.00 -13.31 -0.86
CA GLY A 34 5.86 -12.92 -0.02
C GLY A 34 5.39 -14.03 0.91
N GLU A 35 6.11 -15.15 1.04
CA GLU A 35 5.74 -16.24 1.94
C GLU A 35 5.87 -15.86 3.41
N LYS A 36 6.89 -15.09 3.81
CA LYS A 36 7.03 -14.66 5.22
C LYS A 36 5.93 -13.71 5.59
N ALA A 37 5.59 -12.80 4.67
CA ALA A 37 4.47 -11.88 4.82
C ALA A 37 3.14 -12.66 4.96
N TRP A 38 2.90 -13.66 4.11
CA TRP A 38 1.72 -14.53 4.19
C TRP A 38 1.62 -15.28 5.51
N ALA A 39 2.71 -15.89 5.98
CA ALA A 39 2.75 -16.67 7.22
C ALA A 39 2.38 -15.81 8.45
N LYS A 40 2.73 -14.52 8.45
CA LYS A 40 2.33 -13.57 9.50
C LYS A 40 0.87 -13.13 9.33
N LEU A 41 0.48 -12.80 8.11
CA LEU A 41 -0.84 -12.25 7.78
C LEU A 41 -1.96 -13.26 8.02
N SER A 42 -1.80 -14.49 7.52
CA SER A 42 -2.80 -15.57 7.58
C SER A 42 -3.16 -16.03 8.99
N ARG A 43 -2.36 -15.68 10.00
CA ARG A 43 -2.61 -16.00 11.41
C ARG A 43 -3.04 -14.81 12.25
N SER A 44 -3.10 -13.62 11.66
CA SER A 44 -3.31 -12.38 12.40
C SER A 44 -4.78 -11.95 12.41
N GLY A 45 -5.26 -11.56 13.58
CA GLY A 45 -6.55 -10.86 13.74
C GLY A 45 -6.47 -9.36 13.44
N ARG A 46 -5.27 -8.80 13.21
CA ARG A 46 -5.11 -7.40 12.78
C ARG A 46 -5.69 -7.21 11.38
N SER A 47 -6.15 -5.99 11.08
CA SER A 47 -6.65 -5.66 9.76
C SER A 47 -5.54 -5.73 8.69
N ILE A 48 -5.90 -6.04 7.46
CA ILE A 48 -4.97 -6.07 6.33
C ILE A 48 -4.28 -4.72 6.12
N ALA A 49 -4.99 -3.61 6.36
CA ALA A 49 -4.40 -2.28 6.31
C ALA A 49 -3.37 -2.04 7.43
N SER A 50 -3.57 -2.61 8.62
CA SER A 50 -2.57 -2.55 9.69
C SER A 50 -1.33 -3.39 9.31
N LEU A 51 -1.55 -4.62 8.84
CA LEU A 51 -0.48 -5.55 8.47
C LEU A 51 0.40 -5.03 7.33
N LEU A 52 -0.16 -4.39 6.31
CA LEU A 52 0.61 -3.79 5.21
C LEU A 52 1.50 -2.62 5.62
N MET A 53 1.30 -2.00 6.80
CA MET A 53 2.21 -0.98 7.33
C MET A 53 3.30 -1.57 8.24
N ASP A 54 3.11 -2.80 8.71
CA ASP A 54 4.05 -3.46 9.59
C ASP A 54 5.29 -3.86 8.79
N GLN A 55 6.40 -3.17 9.04
CA GLN A 55 7.66 -3.40 8.31
C GLN A 55 8.26 -4.78 8.59
N SER A 56 7.78 -5.51 9.61
CA SER A 56 8.12 -6.91 9.81
C SER A 56 7.29 -7.85 8.92
N VAL A 57 6.16 -7.40 8.37
CA VAL A 57 5.32 -8.17 7.44
C VAL A 57 5.70 -7.82 6.01
N THR A 58 5.64 -6.55 5.64
CA THR A 58 5.98 -6.06 4.30
C THR A 58 6.93 -4.87 4.41
N ALA A 59 8.20 -5.08 4.07
CA ALA A 59 9.19 -4.01 4.05
C ALA A 59 8.93 -3.09 2.85
N GLY A 60 9.02 -1.77 3.06
CA GLY A 60 8.90 -0.77 2.00
C GLY A 60 7.46 -0.39 1.62
N VAL A 61 6.45 -1.18 2.02
CA VAL A 61 5.04 -0.80 1.83
C VAL A 61 4.69 0.30 2.81
N GLY A 62 4.42 1.49 2.26
CA GLY A 62 4.02 2.68 2.99
C GLY A 62 2.54 3.01 2.84
N ASN A 63 2.14 4.17 3.39
CA ASN A 63 0.72 4.53 3.48
C ASN A 63 0.03 4.71 2.11
N ILE A 64 0.76 5.16 1.09
CA ILE A 64 0.23 5.31 -0.27
C ILE A 64 -0.04 3.91 -0.84
N TYR A 65 0.99 3.07 -0.95
CA TYR A 65 0.86 1.71 -1.50
C TYR A 65 -0.19 0.88 -0.77
N ARG A 66 -0.25 0.93 0.57
CA ARG A 66 -1.32 0.28 1.34
C ARG A 66 -2.71 0.67 0.85
N ALA A 67 -2.99 1.97 0.78
CA ALA A 67 -4.32 2.46 0.44
C ALA A 67 -4.68 2.09 -1.01
N GLU A 68 -3.71 2.25 -1.90
CA GLU A 68 -3.87 2.04 -3.34
C GLU A 68 -4.00 0.57 -3.74
N VAL A 69 -3.16 -0.32 -3.20
CA VAL A 69 -3.24 -1.75 -3.54
C VAL A 69 -4.54 -2.37 -3.02
N LEU A 70 -4.97 -2.00 -1.81
CA LEU A 70 -6.24 -2.47 -1.25
C LEU A 70 -7.42 -1.99 -2.10
N PHE A 71 -7.37 -0.76 -2.61
CA PHE A 71 -8.36 -0.26 -3.55
C PHE A 71 -8.35 -1.02 -4.88
N ARG A 72 -7.18 -1.23 -5.50
CA ARG A 72 -7.04 -1.96 -6.79
C ARG A 72 -7.60 -3.37 -6.71
N HIS A 73 -7.48 -4.03 -5.56
CA HIS A 73 -8.04 -5.37 -5.32
C HIS A 73 -9.45 -5.37 -4.70
N ARG A 74 -10.06 -4.18 -4.53
CA ARG A 74 -11.39 -4.01 -3.92
C ARG A 74 -11.50 -4.62 -2.52
N LEU A 75 -10.38 -4.71 -1.80
CA LEU A 75 -10.27 -5.37 -0.49
C LEU A 75 -10.69 -4.40 0.61
N ASN A 76 -11.55 -4.83 1.53
CA ASN A 76 -11.91 -4.04 2.69
C ASN A 76 -10.67 -3.86 3.58
N PRO A 77 -10.21 -2.62 3.83
CA PRO A 77 -8.99 -2.39 4.61
C PRO A 77 -9.10 -2.90 6.06
N PHE A 78 -10.31 -3.07 6.58
CA PHE A 78 -10.58 -3.56 7.94
C PHE A 78 -10.66 -5.08 8.04
N LYS A 79 -10.59 -5.79 6.92
CA LYS A 79 -10.63 -7.24 6.93
C LYS A 79 -9.43 -7.80 7.71
N GLU A 80 -9.70 -8.73 8.62
CA GLU A 80 -8.64 -9.39 9.38
C GLU A 80 -7.74 -10.20 8.46
N GLY A 81 -6.42 -10.16 8.67
CA GLY A 81 -5.44 -10.88 7.86
C GLY A 81 -5.78 -12.36 7.70
N ARG A 82 -6.16 -13.04 8.79
CA ARG A 82 -6.55 -14.46 8.80
C ARG A 82 -7.76 -14.81 7.93
N THR A 83 -8.55 -13.82 7.52
CA THR A 83 -9.72 -14.03 6.65
C THR A 83 -9.44 -13.72 5.17
N VAL A 84 -8.27 -13.19 4.86
CA VAL A 84 -7.84 -12.94 3.48
C VAL A 84 -7.44 -14.28 2.85
N SER A 85 -8.01 -14.60 1.69
CA SER A 85 -7.65 -15.84 1.00
C SER A 85 -6.25 -15.75 0.39
N ARG A 86 -5.55 -16.89 0.33
CA ARG A 86 -4.23 -17.01 -0.29
C ARG A 86 -4.19 -16.45 -1.71
N ARG A 87 -5.22 -16.74 -2.53
CA ARG A 87 -5.35 -16.19 -3.89
C ARG A 87 -5.40 -14.66 -3.90
N THR A 88 -6.13 -14.06 -2.96
CA THR A 88 -6.22 -12.59 -2.86
C THR A 88 -4.88 -12.00 -2.45
N TRP A 89 -4.21 -12.62 -1.48
CA TRP A 89 -2.87 -12.21 -1.05
C TRP A 89 -1.87 -12.26 -2.19
N ASN A 90 -1.79 -13.36 -2.94
CA ASN A 90 -0.84 -13.50 -4.05
C ASN A 90 -1.08 -12.43 -5.13
N ALA A 91 -2.34 -12.06 -5.38
CA ALA A 91 -2.67 -10.98 -6.30
C ALA A 91 -2.22 -9.60 -5.77
N VAL A 92 -2.44 -9.33 -4.48
CA VAL A 92 -1.96 -8.11 -3.81
C VAL A 92 -0.43 -8.03 -3.84
N TRP A 93 0.24 -9.15 -3.55
CA TRP A 93 1.70 -9.23 -3.56
C TRP A 93 2.25 -8.94 -4.96
N ALA A 94 1.73 -9.58 -6.01
CA ALA A 94 2.15 -9.33 -7.38
C ALA A 94 1.95 -7.86 -7.80
N ASP A 95 0.83 -7.24 -7.40
CA ASP A 95 0.57 -5.81 -7.67
C ASP A 95 1.54 -4.90 -6.89
N LEU A 96 1.90 -5.25 -5.65
CA LEU A 96 2.94 -4.54 -4.90
C LEU A 96 4.31 -4.65 -5.58
N VAL A 97 4.70 -5.84 -6.04
CA VAL A 97 5.97 -6.07 -6.76
C VAL A 97 6.04 -5.14 -7.98
N GLU A 98 4.96 -5.06 -8.76
CA GLU A 98 4.87 -4.17 -9.91
C GLU A 98 4.94 -2.69 -9.49
N LEU A 99 4.03 -2.25 -8.62
CA LEU A 99 3.88 -0.84 -8.24
C LEU A 99 5.13 -0.29 -7.57
N LEU A 100 5.80 -1.04 -6.69
CA LEU A 100 7.03 -0.58 -6.05
C LEU A 100 8.19 -0.47 -7.06
N ARG A 101 8.30 -1.39 -8.03
CA ARG A 101 9.31 -1.28 -9.11
C ARG A 101 9.07 -0.06 -9.98
N LEU A 102 7.81 0.20 -10.34
CA LEU A 102 7.42 1.41 -11.07
C LEU A 102 7.78 2.66 -10.26
N GLY A 103 7.47 2.68 -8.97
CA GLY A 103 7.78 3.81 -8.10
C GLY A 103 9.28 4.11 -7.97
N VAL A 104 10.12 3.07 -7.92
CA VAL A 104 11.58 3.23 -7.96
C VAL A 104 12.05 3.78 -9.31
N ARG A 105 11.53 3.25 -10.41
CA ARG A 105 11.92 3.64 -11.77
C ARG A 105 11.52 5.09 -12.09
N ASP A 106 10.29 5.46 -11.74
CA ASP A 106 9.65 6.70 -12.18
C ASP A 106 9.82 7.84 -11.16
N GLY A 107 10.28 7.53 -9.94
CA GLY A 107 10.47 8.51 -8.86
C GLY A 107 9.17 9.09 -8.31
N ARG A 108 8.01 8.51 -8.69
CA ARG A 108 6.66 8.90 -8.25
C ARG A 108 5.75 7.67 -8.20
N ILE A 109 4.62 7.79 -7.51
CA ILE A 109 3.68 6.68 -7.33
C ILE A 109 2.45 6.90 -8.21
N ASP A 110 2.39 6.15 -9.32
CA ASP A 110 1.25 6.09 -10.22
C ASP A 110 0.57 4.71 -10.08
N THR A 111 -0.65 4.69 -9.54
CA THR A 111 -1.40 3.45 -9.25
C THR A 111 -2.71 3.36 -10.02
N VAL A 112 -3.14 4.46 -10.64
CA VAL A 112 -4.35 4.52 -11.46
C VAL A 112 -4.15 3.69 -12.73
N ARG A 113 -5.17 2.91 -13.10
CA ARG A 113 -5.14 2.06 -14.30
C ARG A 113 -5.57 2.90 -15.50
N ASP A 114 -5.12 2.53 -16.70
CA ASP A 114 -5.31 3.27 -17.94
C ASP A 114 -6.75 3.78 -18.16
N GLN A 115 -7.75 2.94 -17.89
CA GLN A 115 -9.16 3.32 -18.06
C GLN A 115 -9.67 4.42 -17.12
N HIS A 116 -8.90 4.77 -16.08
CA HIS A 116 -9.22 5.79 -15.10
C HIS A 116 -8.20 6.94 -15.08
N LEU A 117 -7.27 6.97 -16.04
CA LEU A 117 -6.34 8.08 -16.21
C LEU A 117 -7.09 9.38 -16.56
N PRO A 118 -6.48 10.55 -16.30
CA PRO A 118 -7.07 11.85 -16.59
C PRO A 118 -7.64 11.95 -18.02
N GLU A 119 -6.86 11.52 -19.01
CA GLU A 119 -7.18 11.59 -20.43
C GLU A 119 -8.36 10.68 -20.79
N ALA A 120 -8.37 9.45 -20.23
CA ALA A 120 -9.44 8.49 -20.45
C ALA A 120 -10.78 8.90 -19.82
N MET A 121 -10.74 9.70 -18.76
CA MET A 121 -11.93 10.16 -18.03
C MET A 121 -12.34 11.60 -18.36
N GLY A 122 -11.55 12.33 -19.16
CA GLY A 122 -11.77 13.76 -19.43
C GLY A 122 -11.72 14.62 -18.16
N ARG A 123 -10.80 14.32 -17.24
CA ARG A 123 -10.60 15.08 -15.99
C ARG A 123 -9.20 15.67 -15.94
N GLU A 124 -9.02 16.69 -15.12
CA GLU A 124 -7.69 17.22 -14.84
C GLU A 124 -6.79 16.21 -14.10
N PRO A 125 -5.48 16.23 -14.37
CA PRO A 125 -4.48 15.50 -13.57
C PRO A 125 -4.48 15.94 -12.11
N ARG A 126 -4.04 15.04 -11.23
CA ARG A 126 -3.91 15.30 -9.80
C ARG A 126 -2.73 16.24 -9.54
N ILE A 127 -3.00 17.30 -8.79
CA ILE A 127 -1.97 18.23 -8.30
C ILE A 127 -1.68 17.90 -6.83
N ASP A 128 -0.53 17.27 -6.55
CA ASP A 128 -0.02 17.02 -5.20
C ASP A 128 1.50 17.14 -5.19
N ARG A 129 2.06 17.60 -4.06
CA ARG A 129 3.51 17.78 -3.89
C ARG A 129 4.35 16.53 -4.13
N HIS A 130 3.79 15.33 -4.00
CA HIS A 130 4.49 14.06 -4.25
C HIS A 130 4.27 13.55 -5.69
N GLY A 131 3.55 14.30 -6.52
CA GLY A 131 3.12 13.88 -7.86
C GLY A 131 2.24 12.63 -7.84
N GLY A 132 2.12 12.03 -9.02
CA GLY A 132 1.50 10.73 -9.24
C GLY A 132 -0.04 10.71 -9.22
N GLU A 133 -0.61 9.77 -9.95
CA GLU A 133 -2.04 9.47 -10.00
C GLU A 133 -2.40 8.36 -9.01
N VAL A 134 -3.35 8.66 -8.11
CA VAL A 134 -3.81 7.74 -7.06
C VAL A 134 -5.33 7.68 -7.01
N TYR A 135 -5.89 6.53 -6.63
CA TYR A 135 -7.32 6.30 -6.51
C TYR A 135 -7.93 6.88 -5.23
N VAL A 136 -7.27 6.71 -4.08
CA VAL A 136 -7.88 7.02 -2.77
C VAL A 136 -6.97 7.86 -1.86
N TYR A 137 -5.65 7.71 -1.96
CA TYR A 137 -4.73 8.39 -1.05
C TYR A 137 -4.86 9.93 -1.13
N ARG A 138 -5.11 10.58 0.02
CA ARG A 138 -5.35 12.03 0.12
C ARG A 138 -6.49 12.54 -0.78
N ARG A 139 -7.47 11.68 -1.09
CA ARG A 139 -8.65 12.04 -1.86
C ARG A 139 -9.94 12.01 -1.04
N ALA A 140 -9.83 12.11 0.28
CA ALA A 140 -10.99 12.13 1.18
C ALA A 140 -12.01 13.19 0.74
N GLY A 141 -13.29 12.82 0.69
CA GLY A 141 -14.39 13.66 0.21
C GLY A 141 -14.52 13.74 -1.31
N LEU A 142 -13.46 13.48 -2.07
CA LEU A 142 -13.53 13.48 -3.55
C LEU A 142 -14.23 12.22 -4.07
N PRO A 143 -14.86 12.29 -5.26
CA PRO A 143 -15.49 11.13 -5.88
C PRO A 143 -14.45 10.06 -6.23
N CYS A 144 -14.74 8.81 -5.90
CA CYS A 144 -14.00 7.64 -6.35
C CYS A 144 -13.98 7.58 -7.89
N LEU A 145 -12.80 7.42 -8.51
CA LEU A 145 -12.68 7.33 -9.98
C LEU A 145 -13.44 6.15 -10.60
N ALA A 146 -13.66 5.09 -9.82
CA ALA A 146 -14.33 3.89 -10.33
C ALA A 146 -15.85 3.89 -10.13
N CYS A 147 -16.38 4.65 -9.17
CA CYS A 147 -17.81 4.52 -8.80
C CYS A 147 -18.49 5.80 -8.31
N GLY A 148 -17.79 6.94 -8.29
CA GLY A 148 -18.31 8.25 -7.86
C GLY A 148 -18.52 8.42 -6.35
N THR A 149 -18.56 7.35 -5.56
CA THR A 149 -18.77 7.43 -4.11
C THR A 149 -17.62 8.19 -3.43
N PRO A 150 -17.92 9.15 -2.52
CA PRO A 150 -16.89 9.88 -1.81
C PRO A 150 -15.91 8.96 -1.06
N ILE A 151 -14.62 9.24 -1.19
CA ILE A 151 -13.57 8.53 -0.46
C ILE A 151 -13.65 8.88 1.03
N ARG A 152 -13.56 7.86 1.88
CA ARG A 152 -13.51 8.01 3.34
C ARG A 152 -12.08 8.04 3.83
N THR A 153 -11.90 8.66 5.00
CA THR A 153 -10.64 8.67 5.74
C THR A 153 -10.90 8.40 7.21
N GLN A 154 -9.96 7.72 7.88
CA GLN A 154 -9.91 7.60 9.33
C GLN A 154 -8.48 7.36 9.80
N LEU A 155 -8.19 7.63 11.06
CA LEU A 155 -6.90 7.31 11.64
C LEU A 155 -6.81 5.81 11.92
N LEU A 156 -5.72 5.17 11.48
CA LEU A 156 -5.37 3.79 11.81
C LEU A 156 -3.88 3.74 12.17
N GLU A 157 -3.57 3.43 13.42
CA GLU A 157 -2.19 3.33 13.94
C GLU A 157 -1.36 4.60 13.65
N GLY A 158 -1.93 5.77 13.94
CA GLY A 158 -1.24 7.06 13.79
C GLY A 158 -1.03 7.53 12.35
N ARG A 159 -1.66 6.89 11.36
CA ARG A 159 -1.64 7.29 9.94
C ARG A 159 -3.04 7.28 9.36
N ASN A 160 -3.37 8.28 8.53
CA ASN A 160 -4.65 8.30 7.82
C ASN A 160 -4.75 7.11 6.86
N LEU A 161 -5.83 6.35 6.96
CA LEU A 161 -6.25 5.31 6.03
C LEU A 161 -7.32 5.90 5.11
N TYR A 162 -7.16 5.72 3.79
CA TYR A 162 -8.12 6.18 2.77
C TYR A 162 -8.74 4.98 2.06
N TRP A 163 -10.04 5.00 1.82
CA TRP A 163 -10.73 3.92 1.11
C TRP A 163 -12.05 4.37 0.48
N CYS A 164 -12.49 3.65 -0.55
CA CYS A 164 -13.83 3.81 -1.10
C CYS A 164 -14.81 2.85 -0.41
N PRO A 165 -15.84 3.35 0.31
CA PRO A 165 -16.76 2.49 1.05
C PRO A 165 -17.66 1.64 0.14
N ARG A 166 -17.80 1.99 -1.14
CA ARG A 166 -18.57 1.22 -2.13
C ARG A 166 -17.70 0.15 -2.80
N CYS A 167 -16.53 0.51 -3.30
CA CYS A 167 -15.63 -0.44 -3.97
C CYS A 167 -15.04 -1.48 -3.01
N GLN A 168 -14.82 -1.14 -1.73
CA GLN A 168 -14.13 -1.98 -0.75
C GLN A 168 -15.06 -2.52 0.35
N ARG A 169 -16.34 -2.81 0.03
CA ARG A 169 -17.36 -3.17 1.03
C ARG A 169 -17.28 -4.61 1.55
N ARG A 170 -17.05 -5.60 0.67
CA ARG A 170 -17.38 -7.01 0.92
C ARG A 170 -16.22 -8.00 0.83
N ARG A 171 -15.08 -7.60 0.28
CA ARG A 171 -13.95 -8.51 0.06
C ARG A 171 -13.00 -8.51 1.21
#